data_AF-A0A2N2I4T2-F1
#
_entry.id   AF-A0A2N2I4T2-F1
#
_cell.length_a   1.000
_cell.length_b   1.000
_cell.length_c   1.000
_cell.angle_alpha   90.00
_cell.angle_beta   90.00
_cell.angle_gamma   90.00
#
_symmetry.space_group_name_H-M   'P 1'
#
loop_
_entity.id
_entity.type
_entity.pdbx_description
1 polymer ?
#
loop_
_entity_poly.entity_id
_entity_poly.type
_entity_poly.pdbx_seq_one_letter_code
_entity_poly.pdbx_strand_id
1 'polypeptide(L)' 'RARALLRGRNYCIADDIHDLAVPVLAHRVRLASHVEGYVPTRDETEAAIRDITERVPVPL' A
#
# COMPACT_ATOMS: atom_id res chain seq x y z
N ARG A 1 12.67 -6.53 2.45
CA ARG A 1 13.92 -6.89 3.17
C ARG A 1 14.80 -5.70 3.48
N ALA A 2 15.05 -4.77 2.55
CA ALA A 2 15.89 -3.59 2.81
C ALA A 2 15.50 -2.79 4.08
N ARG A 3 14.20 -2.47 4.27
CA ARG A 3 13.72 -1.75 5.47
C ARG A 3 13.99 -2.49 6.79
N ALA A 4 13.79 -3.81 6.82
CA ALA A 4 14.12 -4.63 7.98
C ALA A 4 15.62 -4.58 8.32
N LEU A 5 16.47 -4.69 7.31
CA LEU A 5 17.93 -4.61 7.47
C LEU A 5 18.35 -3.23 8.00
N LEU A 6 17.76 -2.15 7.47
CA LEU A 6 17.98 -0.79 8.00
C LEU A 6 17.52 -0.64 9.46
N ARG A 7 16.56 -1.46 9.90
CA ARG A 7 16.08 -1.54 11.28
C ARG A 7 16.80 -2.62 12.11
N GLY A 8 17.94 -3.14 11.64
CA GLY A 8 18.76 -4.12 12.38
C GLY A 8 18.18 -5.54 12.46
N ARG A 9 17.14 -5.84 11.67
CA ARG A 9 16.48 -7.16 11.62
C ARG A 9 16.85 -7.90 10.35
N ASN A 10 17.05 -9.21 10.45
CA ASN A 10 17.34 -10.07 9.29
C ASN A 10 16.07 -10.63 8.62
N TYR A 11 14.89 -10.35 9.15
CA TYR A 11 13.59 -10.72 8.57
C TYR A 11 12.63 -9.54 8.58
N CYS A 12 11.67 -9.54 7.64
CA CYS A 12 10.62 -8.54 7.57
C CYS A 12 9.49 -8.88 8.54
N ILE A 13 8.94 -7.84 9.18
CA ILE A 13 7.66 -7.91 9.88
C ILE A 13 6.57 -7.21 9.05
N ALA A 14 5.31 -7.30 9.50
CA ALA A 14 4.18 -6.67 8.84
C ALA A 14 4.38 -5.17 8.62
N ASP A 15 4.86 -4.44 9.63
CA ASP A 15 5.10 -2.99 9.53
C ASP A 15 6.07 -2.62 8.39
N ASP A 16 7.07 -3.47 8.11
CA ASP A 16 8.01 -3.20 7.02
C ASP A 16 7.33 -3.17 5.65
N ILE A 17 6.20 -3.85 5.52
CA ILE A 17 5.38 -3.95 4.31
C ILE A 17 4.27 -2.89 4.35
N HIS A 18 3.54 -2.79 5.45
CA HIS A 18 2.42 -1.85 5.61
C HIS A 18 2.88 -0.41 5.44
N ASP A 19 4.03 -0.03 6.02
CA ASP A 19 4.61 1.32 5.88
C ASP A 19 4.93 1.69 4.41
N LEU A 20 5.12 0.69 3.54
CA LEU A 20 5.48 0.88 2.14
C LEU A 20 4.30 0.68 1.19
N ALA A 21 3.17 0.16 1.67
CA ALA A 21 2.03 -0.21 0.82
C ALA A 21 1.53 0.97 -0.03
N VAL A 22 1.24 2.11 0.60
CA VAL A 22 0.76 3.33 -0.10
C VAL A 22 1.78 3.84 -1.12
N PRO A 23 3.02 4.23 -0.75
CA PRO A 23 3.95 4.83 -1.71
C PRO A 23 4.37 3.87 -2.84
N VAL A 24 4.33 2.54 -2.62
CA VAL A 24 4.73 1.55 -3.63
C VAL A 24 3.57 1.14 -4.54
N LEU A 25 2.36 1.00 -4.02
CA LEU A 25 1.24 0.45 -4.80
C LEU A 25 0.38 1.53 -5.46
N ALA A 26 0.33 2.75 -4.92
CA ALA A 26 -0.58 3.77 -5.43
C ALA A 26 -0.34 4.17 -6.90
N HIS A 27 0.89 4.00 -7.40
CA HIS A 27 1.22 4.25 -8.81
C HIS A 27 1.19 2.98 -9.68
N ARG A 28 0.82 1.83 -9.10
CA ARG A 28 0.85 0.50 -9.74
C ARG A 28 -0.52 -0.13 -9.91
N VAL A 29 -1.56 0.48 -9.37
CA VAL A 29 -2.94 -0.02 -9.45
C VAL A 29 -3.77 0.90 -10.32
N ARG A 30 -4.83 0.34 -10.91
CA ARG A 30 -5.87 1.10 -11.59
C ARG A 30 -7.17 0.87 -10.83
N LEU A 31 -7.80 1.95 -10.35
CA LEU A 31 -9.11 1.82 -9.72
C LEU A 31 -10.15 1.50 -10.78
N ALA A 32 -11.02 0.55 -10.48
CA ALA A 32 -12.17 0.26 -11.32
C ALA A 32 -13.16 1.43 -11.22
N SER A 33 -13.60 1.95 -12.36
CA SER A 33 -14.65 2.96 -12.43
C SER A 33 -15.71 2.54 -13.44
N HIS A 34 -16.97 2.78 -13.10
CA HIS A 34 -18.12 2.51 -13.95
C HIS A 34 -18.49 3.71 -14.82
N VAL A 35 -17.78 4.84 -14.67
CA VAL A 35 -18.01 6.07 -15.43
C VAL A 35 -16.99 6.12 -16.58
N GLU A 36 -17.48 6.15 -17.82
CA GLU A 36 -16.62 6.31 -18.99
C GLU A 36 -15.82 7.61 -18.90
N GLY A 37 -14.52 7.53 -19.21
CA GLY A 37 -13.62 8.68 -19.19
C GLY A 37 -13.14 9.12 -17.81
N TYR A 38 -13.62 8.52 -16.72
CA TYR A 38 -13.09 8.79 -15.39
C TYR A 38 -11.68 8.22 -15.23
N VAL A 39 -10.73 9.10 -14.91
CA VAL A 39 -9.35 8.75 -14.58
C VAL A 39 -9.14 9.05 -13.10
N PRO A 40 -8.92 8.04 -12.25
CA PRO A 40 -8.66 8.26 -10.84
C PRO A 40 -7.42 9.10 -10.63
N THR A 41 -7.50 10.04 -9.70
CA THR A 41 -6.36 10.80 -9.23
C THR A 41 -5.40 9.92 -8.43
N ARG A 42 -4.17 10.40 -8.28
CA ARG A 42 -3.19 9.76 -7.41
C ARG A 42 -3.69 9.72 -5.96
N ASP A 43 -4.31 10.78 -5.48
CA ASP A 43 -4.81 10.89 -4.10
C ASP A 43 -5.93 9.87 -3.83
N GLU A 44 -6.87 9.70 -4.77
CA GLU A 44 -7.90 8.65 -4.68
C GLU A 44 -7.27 7.26 -4.64
N THR A 45 -6.21 7.04 -5.41
CA THR A 45 -5.50 5.76 -5.42
C THR A 45 -4.74 5.53 -4.12
N GLU A 46 -4.07 6.54 -3.56
CA GLU A 46 -3.42 6.48 -2.26
C GLU A 46 -4.42 6.21 -1.13
N ALA A 47 -5.59 6.85 -1.16
CA ALA A 47 -6.67 6.62 -0.21
C ALA A 47 -7.20 5.18 -0.27
N ALA A 48 -7.44 4.65 -1.49
CA ALA A 48 -7.89 3.28 -1.67
C ALA A 48 -6.87 2.25 -1.13
N ILE A 49 -5.58 2.43 -1.41
CA ILE A 49 -4.54 1.54 -0.89
C ILE A 49 -4.44 1.62 0.64
N ARG A 50 -4.58 2.81 1.22
CA ARG A 50 -4.56 3.01 2.68
C ARG A 50 -5.70 2.25 3.35
N ASP A 51 -6.92 2.44 2.87
CA ASP A 51 -8.11 1.76 3.38
C ASP A 51 -7.99 0.22 3.26
N ILE A 52 -7.47 -0.28 2.14
CA ILE A 52 -7.19 -1.72 2.00
C ILE A 52 -6.18 -2.19 3.05
N THR A 53 -5.08 -1.46 3.22
CA THR A 53 -3.98 -1.84 4.13
C THR A 53 -4.44 -1.85 5.59
N GLU A 54 -5.28 -0.89 6.00
CA GLU A 54 -5.84 -0.79 7.34
C GLU A 54 -6.80 -1.95 7.68
N ARG A 55 -7.43 -2.55 6.66
CA ARG A 55 -8.35 -3.70 6.82
C ARG A 55 -7.64 -5.05 6.79
N VAL A 56 -6.35 -5.10 6.46
CA VAL A 56 -5.58 -6.35 6.44
C VAL A 56 -5.10 -6.67 7.87
N PRO A 57 -5.51 -7.80 8.47
CA PRO A 57 -5.10 -8.15 9.81
C PRO A 57 -3.60 -8.46 9.86
N VAL A 58 -2.93 -7.95 10.89
CA VAL A 58 -1.54 -8.31 11.21
C VAL A 58 -1.56 -9.48 12.19
N PRO A 59 -0.84 -10.59 11.90
CA PRO A 59 -0.70 -11.68 12.85
C PRO A 59 0.00 -11.18 14.13
N LEU A 60 -0.61 -11.45 15.29
CA LEU A 60 -0.03 -11.21 16.61
C LEU A 60 0.86 -12.38 17.04
#